data_AF-A0A6V7WFP3-F1
#
_entry.id   AF-A0A6V7WFP3-F1
#
_cell.length_a   1.000
_cell.length_b   1.000
_cell.length_c   1.000
_cell.angle_alpha   90.00
_cell.angle_beta   90.00
_cell.angle_gamma   90.00
#
_symmetry.space_group_name_H-M   'P 1'
#
loop_
_entity.id
_entity.type
_entity.pdbx_description
1 polymer ?
#
loop_
_entity_poly.entity_id
_entity_poly.type
_entity_poly.pdbx_seq_one_letter_code
_entity_poly.pdbx_strand_id
1 'polypeptide(L)'
;MKNIVNYLLLLLSPILFFKNYVKANEGVLIWHDWYRVSTFKCLKENSKEFVIVSANYYDSGNVNLNAELNIINARTAGIDNVDIYFSPCVKPSTEYELCGNASGSLTTVLNYLNDNNIKFGRVWLYIVYGADDCENLNGWDKDNKTSNIEFIEANTYI
;
A
#
# COMPACT_ATOMS: atom_id res chain seq x y z
N MET A 1 4.92 64.25 -13.10
CA MET A 1 4.12 63.00 -13.22
C MET A 1 4.66 62.04 -14.28
N LYS A 2 5.97 61.78 -14.34
CA LYS A 2 6.57 60.80 -15.29
C LYS A 2 7.34 59.66 -14.60
N ASN A 3 7.47 59.69 -13.27
CA ASN A 3 8.31 58.75 -12.51
C ASN A 3 7.54 57.68 -11.71
N ILE A 4 6.20 57.65 -11.78
CA ILE A 4 5.39 56.68 -11.01
C ILE A 4 5.09 55.41 -11.84
N VAL A 5 5.08 55.52 -13.17
CA VAL A 5 4.72 54.40 -14.06
C VAL A 5 5.80 53.30 -14.11
N ASN A 6 7.08 53.66 -13.95
CA ASN A 6 8.18 52.68 -14.00
C ASN A 6 8.28 51.79 -12.75
N TYR A 7 7.73 52.20 -11.60
CA TYR A 7 7.72 51.37 -10.40
C TYR A 7 6.55 50.39 -10.34
N LEU A 8 5.46 50.65 -11.09
CA LEU A 8 4.31 49.74 -11.14
C LEU A 8 4.60 48.45 -11.94
N LEU A 9 5.48 48.53 -12.95
CA LEU A 9 5.89 47.37 -13.76
C LEU A 9 6.84 46.41 -13.04
N LEU A 10 7.53 46.87 -11.99
CA LEU A 10 8.45 46.04 -11.19
C LEU A 10 7.75 45.27 -10.05
N LEU A 11 6.52 45.65 -9.68
CA LEU A 11 5.75 44.98 -8.62
C LEU A 11 4.89 43.80 -9.12
N LEU A 12 4.74 43.62 -10.43
CA LEU A 12 4.08 42.45 -11.01
C LEU A 12 5.03 41.25 -11.23
N SER A 13 6.33 41.41 -10.93
CA SER A 13 7.36 40.41 -11.25
C SER A 13 7.59 39.25 -10.25
N PRO A 14 7.08 39.19 -8.99
CA PRO A 14 7.38 38.02 -8.14
C PRO A 14 6.36 36.87 -8.27
N ILE A 15 5.20 37.04 -8.90
CA ILE A 15 4.17 35.97 -8.97
C ILE A 15 4.53 34.89 -10.00
N LEU A 16 5.50 35.15 -10.89
CA LEU A 16 5.96 34.17 -11.88
C LEU A 16 7.04 33.20 -11.36
N PHE A 17 7.51 33.33 -10.11
CA PHE A 17 8.67 32.57 -9.62
C PHE A 17 8.39 31.33 -8.77
N PHE A 18 7.13 31.02 -8.40
CA PHE A 18 6.83 29.77 -7.69
C PHE A 18 5.50 29.15 -8.12
N LYS A 19 5.49 28.48 -9.28
CA LYS A 19 4.51 27.41 -9.57
C LYS A 19 5.22 26.09 -9.83
N ASN A 20 6.16 25.72 -8.96
CA ASN A 20 6.53 24.32 -8.81
C ASN A 20 5.44 23.64 -7.98
N TYR A 21 4.24 23.50 -8.56
CA TYR A 21 3.22 22.65 -7.97
C TYR A 21 3.55 21.22 -8.37
N VAL A 22 4.04 20.43 -7.42
CA VAL A 22 4.10 18.99 -7.56
C VAL A 22 2.69 18.47 -7.31
N LYS A 23 2.01 18.00 -8.34
CA LYS A 23 0.76 17.27 -8.18
C LYS A 23 1.11 15.94 -7.51
N ALA A 24 0.57 15.69 -6.32
CA ALA A 24 0.70 14.39 -5.68
C ALA A 24 -0.12 13.37 -6.46
N ASN A 25 0.46 12.19 -6.69
CA ASN A 25 -0.27 11.08 -7.29
C ASN A 25 -1.26 10.56 -6.23
N GLU A 26 -2.50 10.35 -6.64
CA GLU A 26 -3.51 9.74 -5.78
C GLU A 26 -3.68 8.27 -6.12
N GLY A 27 -3.87 7.43 -5.12
CA GLY A 27 -4.14 6.01 -5.30
C GLY A 27 -5.17 5.51 -4.32
N VAL A 28 -5.42 4.21 -4.35
CA VAL A 28 -6.32 3.53 -3.40
C VAL A 28 -5.66 2.28 -2.83
N LEU A 29 -5.96 2.00 -1.57
CA LEU A 29 -5.71 0.69 -0.97
C LEU A 29 -7.02 -0.10 -1.06
N ILE A 30 -6.94 -1.36 -1.48
CA ILE A 30 -8.09 -2.27 -1.52
C ILE A 30 -7.87 -3.43 -0.57
N TRP A 31 -8.95 -3.84 0.11
CA TRP A 31 -8.92 -4.88 1.12
C TRP A 31 -8.84 -6.29 0.47
N HIS A 32 -9.26 -7.33 1.19
CA HIS A 32 -9.17 -8.72 0.71
C HIS A 32 -10.29 -9.16 -0.25
N ASP A 33 -11.28 -8.30 -0.51
CA ASP A 33 -12.36 -8.60 -1.46
C ASP A 33 -11.87 -8.72 -2.90
N TRP A 34 -12.64 -9.43 -3.72
CA TRP A 34 -12.45 -9.46 -5.16
C TRP A 34 -13.17 -8.31 -5.85
N TYR A 35 -12.45 -7.54 -6.67
CA TYR A 35 -12.98 -6.42 -7.43
C TYR A 35 -12.88 -6.68 -8.94
N ARG A 36 -13.94 -6.29 -9.67
CA ARG A 36 -14.01 -6.46 -11.13
C ARG A 36 -13.21 -5.37 -11.86
N VAL A 37 -12.83 -5.63 -13.11
CA VAL A 37 -12.20 -4.65 -14.02
C VAL A 37 -13.00 -3.33 -14.09
N SER A 38 -14.33 -3.38 -14.06
CA SER A 38 -15.18 -2.18 -14.06
C SER A 38 -14.96 -1.26 -12.86
N THR A 39 -14.66 -1.84 -11.69
CA THR A 39 -14.33 -1.07 -10.48
C THR A 39 -13.04 -0.29 -10.68
N PHE A 40 -12.01 -0.95 -11.21
CA PHE A 40 -10.72 -0.30 -11.48
C PHE A 40 -10.80 0.72 -12.62
N LYS A 41 -11.66 0.50 -13.63
CA LYS A 41 -11.93 1.52 -14.67
C LYS A 41 -12.53 2.78 -14.05
N CYS A 42 -13.52 2.63 -13.18
CA CYS A 42 -14.09 3.76 -12.44
C CYS A 42 -13.03 4.51 -11.62
N LEU A 43 -12.14 3.79 -10.94
CA LEU A 43 -11.01 4.41 -10.20
C LEU A 43 -10.07 5.18 -11.13
N LYS A 44 -9.71 4.60 -12.28
CA LYS A 44 -8.86 5.25 -13.28
C LYS A 44 -9.50 6.53 -13.84
N GLU A 45 -10.79 6.48 -14.16
CA GLU A 45 -11.56 7.64 -14.64
C GLU A 45 -11.64 8.74 -13.57
N ASN A 46 -11.63 8.37 -12.28
CA ASN A 46 -11.55 9.29 -11.14
C ASN A 46 -10.10 9.59 -10.71
N SER A 47 -9.15 9.57 -11.65
CA SER A 47 -7.77 10.00 -11.47
C SER A 47 -6.97 9.25 -10.39
N LYS A 48 -7.30 7.98 -10.13
CA LYS A 48 -6.45 7.11 -9.31
C LYS A 48 -5.35 6.51 -10.16
N GLU A 49 -4.11 6.81 -9.78
CA GLU A 49 -2.89 6.54 -10.55
C GLU A 49 -2.18 5.26 -10.12
N PHE A 50 -2.47 4.77 -8.90
CA PHE A 50 -1.96 3.51 -8.37
C PHE A 50 -2.98 2.80 -7.47
N VAL A 51 -2.79 1.49 -7.30
CA VAL A 51 -3.56 0.64 -6.39
C VAL A 51 -2.59 -0.15 -5.52
N ILE A 52 -2.89 -0.28 -4.22
CA ILE A 52 -2.19 -1.17 -3.30
C ILE A 52 -3.14 -2.31 -2.90
N VAL A 53 -2.77 -3.54 -3.21
CA VAL A 53 -3.62 -4.74 -3.04
C VAL A 53 -3.23 -5.52 -1.78
N SER A 54 -4.21 -5.93 -0.98
CA SER A 54 -3.97 -6.84 0.15
C SER A 54 -3.40 -8.18 -0.31
N ALA A 55 -2.20 -8.53 0.13
CA ALA A 55 -1.51 -9.76 -0.28
C ALA A 55 -1.77 -10.95 0.63
N ASN A 56 -2.15 -10.70 1.89
CA ASN A 56 -2.47 -11.73 2.87
C ASN A 56 -3.63 -11.31 3.77
N TYR A 57 -4.24 -12.31 4.39
CA TYR A 57 -5.17 -12.10 5.50
C TYR A 57 -4.39 -11.78 6.78
N TYR A 58 -4.79 -10.73 7.48
CA TYR A 58 -4.06 -10.22 8.65
C TYR A 58 -4.17 -11.13 9.87
N ASP A 59 -5.27 -11.86 9.99
CA ASP A 59 -5.67 -12.74 11.09
C ASP A 59 -5.04 -14.13 11.04
N SER A 60 -4.64 -14.57 9.84
CA SER A 60 -4.13 -15.92 9.58
C SER A 60 -2.78 -15.94 8.88
N GLY A 61 -2.33 -14.83 8.29
CA GLY A 61 -1.09 -14.77 7.51
C GLY A 61 -1.15 -15.50 6.17
N ASN A 62 -2.29 -16.12 5.85
CA ASN A 62 -2.50 -16.85 4.61
C ASN A 62 -2.52 -15.92 3.41
N VAL A 63 -2.11 -16.44 2.26
CA VAL A 63 -2.18 -15.74 0.98
C VAL A 63 -3.62 -15.32 0.70
N ASN A 64 -3.81 -14.05 0.33
CA ASN A 64 -5.08 -13.60 -0.22
C ASN A 64 -5.15 -14.02 -1.69
N LEU A 65 -5.94 -15.06 -1.99
CA LEU A 65 -6.10 -15.59 -3.35
C LEU A 65 -6.73 -14.57 -4.31
N ASN A 66 -7.43 -13.55 -3.80
CA ASN A 66 -7.96 -12.46 -4.63
C ASN A 66 -6.88 -11.46 -5.06
N ALA A 67 -5.70 -11.46 -4.43
CA ALA A 67 -4.63 -10.51 -4.73
C ALA A 67 -4.20 -10.60 -6.20
N GLU A 68 -3.99 -11.82 -6.69
CA GLU A 68 -3.67 -12.10 -8.09
C GLU A 68 -4.71 -11.50 -9.04
N LEU A 69 -5.99 -11.83 -8.82
CA LEU A 69 -7.09 -11.38 -9.68
C LEU A 69 -7.25 -9.86 -9.65
N ASN A 70 -7.07 -9.24 -8.48
CA ASN A 70 -7.14 -7.80 -8.33
C ASN A 70 -5.99 -7.08 -9.06
N ILE A 71 -4.77 -7.63 -9.01
CA ILE A 71 -3.62 -7.08 -9.75
C ILE A 71 -3.85 -7.17 -11.26
N ILE A 72 -4.33 -8.32 -11.75
CA ILE A 72 -4.67 -8.51 -13.16
C ILE A 72 -5.78 -7.54 -13.59
N ASN A 73 -6.83 -7.41 -12.78
CA ASN A 73 -7.98 -6.57 -13.10
C ASN A 73 -7.63 -5.07 -13.09
N ALA A 74 -6.78 -4.62 -12.16
CA ALA A 74 -6.30 -3.24 -12.10
C ALA A 74 -5.49 -2.87 -13.35
N ARG A 75 -4.55 -3.74 -13.77
CA ARG A 75 -3.78 -3.55 -15.01
C ARG A 75 -4.65 -3.56 -16.25
N THR A 76 -5.59 -4.51 -16.33
CA THR A 76 -6.53 -4.59 -17.45
C THR A 76 -7.39 -3.32 -17.57
N ALA A 77 -7.63 -2.62 -16.45
CA ALA A 77 -8.31 -1.33 -16.43
C ALA A 77 -7.42 -0.11 -16.73
N GLY A 78 -6.11 -0.30 -16.93
CA GLY A 78 -5.15 0.78 -17.24
C GLY A 78 -4.52 1.43 -16.01
N ILE A 79 -4.53 0.76 -14.86
CA ILE A 79 -3.72 1.15 -13.69
C ILE A 79 -2.47 0.27 -13.67
N ASP A 80 -1.36 0.78 -14.19
CA ASP A 80 -0.11 0.02 -14.32
C ASP A 80 0.69 -0.05 -13.00
N ASN A 81 0.59 1.00 -12.19
CA ASN A 81 1.22 1.08 -10.87
C ASN A 81 0.38 0.29 -9.87
N VAL A 82 0.66 -1.01 -9.75
CA VAL A 82 0.01 -1.88 -8.78
C VAL A 82 1.04 -2.40 -7.80
N ASP A 83 0.90 -1.97 -6.55
CA ASP A 83 1.69 -2.42 -5.41
C ASP A 83 0.87 -3.43 -4.59
N ILE A 84 1.53 -4.09 -3.64
CA ILE A 84 0.86 -4.93 -2.66
C ILE A 84 1.15 -4.42 -1.25
N TYR A 85 0.26 -4.69 -0.31
CA TYR A 85 0.57 -4.57 1.11
C TYR A 85 0.47 -5.93 1.81
N PHE A 86 1.34 -6.11 2.80
CA PHE A 86 1.43 -7.28 3.64
C PHE A 86 1.21 -6.89 5.10
N SER A 87 0.32 -7.60 5.78
CA SER A 87 0.02 -7.45 7.20
C SER A 87 0.80 -8.50 8.00
N PRO A 88 1.78 -8.12 8.83
CA PRO A 88 2.57 -9.07 9.61
C PRO A 88 1.73 -9.82 10.63
N CYS A 89 1.66 -11.13 10.45
CA CYS A 89 0.94 -12.06 11.32
C CYS A 89 1.94 -12.64 12.35
N VAL A 90 2.34 -11.78 13.29
CA VAL A 90 3.42 -12.04 14.28
C VAL A 90 2.94 -12.73 15.55
N LYS A 91 1.64 -12.67 15.88
CA LYS A 91 1.07 -13.29 17.06
C LYS A 91 0.11 -14.40 16.66
N PRO A 92 0.26 -15.64 17.17
CA PRO A 92 -0.71 -16.70 16.95
C PRO A 92 -2.13 -16.24 17.31
N SER A 93 -3.04 -16.28 16.34
CA SER A 93 -4.46 -16.15 16.61
C SER A 93 -4.94 -17.42 17.30
N THR A 94 -5.72 -17.28 18.37
CA THR A 94 -6.37 -18.42 19.05
C THR A 94 -7.43 -19.09 18.18
N GLU A 95 -7.90 -18.40 17.14
CA GLU A 95 -8.91 -18.90 16.21
C GLU A 95 -8.29 -19.59 15.00
N TYR A 96 -7.13 -19.09 14.53
CA TYR A 96 -6.58 -19.53 13.23
C TYR A 96 -5.28 -20.33 13.32
N GLU A 97 -4.61 -20.45 14.48
CA GLU A 97 -3.34 -21.21 14.75
C GLU A 97 -2.14 -20.95 13.80
N LEU A 98 -2.33 -20.20 12.72
CA LEU A 98 -1.39 -20.05 11.60
C LEU A 98 -0.52 -18.78 11.72
N CYS A 99 -0.74 -17.96 12.74
CA CYS A 99 0.09 -16.79 13.02
C CYS A 99 1.24 -17.06 13.98
N GLY A 100 2.28 -16.22 13.89
CA GLY A 100 3.51 -16.38 14.68
C GLY A 100 4.79 -16.39 13.85
N ASN A 101 4.70 -16.48 12.52
CA ASN A 101 5.85 -16.49 11.62
C ASN A 101 5.65 -15.54 10.43
N ALA A 102 5.72 -14.24 10.69
CA ALA A 102 5.48 -13.21 9.67
C ALA A 102 6.43 -13.30 8.47
N SER A 103 7.72 -13.64 8.66
CA SER A 103 8.67 -13.80 7.56
C SER A 103 8.34 -15.01 6.68
N GLY A 104 7.91 -16.12 7.29
CA GLY A 104 7.41 -17.28 6.56
C GLY A 104 6.16 -16.96 5.75
N SER A 105 5.21 -16.22 6.33
CA SER A 105 4.01 -15.75 5.63
C SER A 105 4.36 -14.84 4.45
N LEU A 106 5.26 -13.87 4.64
CA LEU A 106 5.71 -12.98 3.56
C LEU A 106 6.37 -13.79 2.43
N THR A 107 7.27 -14.70 2.76
CA THR A 107 7.92 -15.59 1.77
C THR A 107 6.88 -16.40 0.98
N THR A 108 5.86 -16.93 1.67
CA THR A 108 4.79 -17.70 1.04
C THR A 108 3.98 -16.86 0.06
N VAL A 109 3.64 -15.63 0.45
CA VAL A 109 2.93 -14.67 -0.41
C VAL A 109 3.74 -14.31 -1.65
N LEU A 110 5.02 -13.98 -1.48
CA LEU A 110 5.90 -13.60 -2.58
C LEU A 110 6.12 -14.76 -3.55
N ASN A 111 6.33 -15.98 -3.03
CA ASN A 111 6.44 -17.19 -3.84
C ASN A 111 5.14 -17.46 -4.62
N TYR A 112 3.98 -17.39 -3.95
CA TYR A 112 2.69 -17.57 -4.62
C TYR A 112 2.51 -16.61 -5.80
N LEU A 113 2.77 -15.31 -5.60
CA LEU A 113 2.62 -14.33 -6.67
C LEU A 113 3.65 -14.56 -7.78
N ASN A 114 4.88 -14.89 -7.44
CA ASN A 114 5.92 -15.19 -8.41
C ASN A 114 5.62 -16.45 -9.24
N ASP A 115 5.18 -17.53 -8.61
CA ASP A 115 4.85 -18.80 -9.26
C ASP A 115 3.67 -18.67 -10.21
N ASN A 116 2.73 -17.77 -9.90
CA ASN A 116 1.62 -17.39 -10.79
C ASN A 116 1.99 -16.27 -11.79
N ASN A 117 3.28 -15.92 -11.92
CA ASN A 117 3.79 -14.89 -12.83
C ASN A 117 3.19 -13.49 -12.61
N ILE A 118 2.72 -13.21 -11.39
CA ILE A 118 2.14 -11.92 -11.02
C ILE A 118 3.25 -10.96 -10.64
N LYS A 119 3.43 -9.92 -11.44
CA LYS A 119 4.32 -8.80 -11.13
C LYS A 119 3.58 -7.77 -10.27
N PHE A 120 4.29 -7.02 -9.47
CA PHE A 120 3.81 -5.85 -8.72
C PHE A 120 4.99 -4.90 -8.51
N GLY A 121 4.72 -3.67 -8.08
CA GLY A 121 5.74 -2.66 -7.82
C GLY A 121 6.40 -2.86 -6.46
N ARG A 122 5.88 -2.17 -5.45
CA ARG A 122 6.39 -2.18 -4.08
C ARG A 122 5.60 -3.12 -3.18
N VAL A 123 6.28 -3.70 -2.20
CA VAL A 123 5.66 -4.32 -1.02
C VAL A 123 5.57 -3.27 0.10
N TRP A 124 4.35 -3.00 0.55
CA TRP A 124 4.09 -2.11 1.68
C TRP A 124 3.84 -2.93 2.93
N LEU A 125 4.42 -2.50 4.05
CA LEU A 125 4.15 -3.12 5.34
C LEU A 125 2.94 -2.44 5.99
N TYR A 126 1.84 -3.18 6.16
CA TYR A 126 0.64 -2.68 6.82
C TYR A 126 0.66 -3.05 8.29
N ILE A 127 1.12 -2.11 9.11
CA ILE A 127 1.15 -2.24 10.57
C ILE A 127 -0.04 -1.47 11.14
N VAL A 128 -1.00 -2.21 11.69
CA VAL A 128 -2.07 -1.64 12.49
C VAL A 128 -1.95 -2.09 13.93
N TYR A 129 -2.25 -1.15 14.82
CA TYR A 129 -2.47 -1.43 16.23
C TYR A 129 -3.95 -1.71 16.41
N GLY A 130 -4.29 -2.81 17.10
CA GLY A 130 -5.63 -3.41 17.22
C GLY A 130 -6.81 -2.46 17.00
N ALA A 131 -7.66 -2.80 16.03
CA ALA A 131 -8.85 -2.00 15.71
C ALA A 131 -10.14 -2.83 15.65
N ASP A 132 -10.15 -4.06 16.16
CA ASP A 132 -11.41 -4.78 16.40
C ASP A 132 -11.70 -4.83 17.91
N ASP A 133 -10.70 -5.08 18.77
CA ASP A 133 -10.93 -5.23 20.21
C ASP A 133 -9.68 -4.85 21.00
N CYS A 134 -9.77 -3.86 21.90
CA CYS A 134 -8.68 -3.48 22.83
C CYS A 134 -8.19 -4.63 23.75
N GLU A 135 -8.80 -5.80 23.67
CA GLU A 135 -8.54 -6.98 24.51
C GLU A 135 -7.84 -8.11 23.74
N ASN A 136 -7.98 -8.18 22.41
CA ASN A 136 -7.38 -9.22 21.57
C ASN A 136 -6.50 -8.59 20.49
N LEU A 137 -5.24 -8.33 20.87
CA LEU A 137 -4.21 -7.86 19.93
C LEU A 137 -3.90 -8.94 18.89
N ASN A 138 -4.69 -9.04 17.82
CA ASN A 138 -4.35 -9.77 16.60
C ASN A 138 -3.61 -8.80 15.69
N GLY A 139 -2.28 -8.87 15.64
CA GLY A 139 -1.45 -7.95 14.86
C GLY A 139 -0.04 -7.76 15.41
N TRP A 140 0.61 -6.69 14.96
CA TRP A 140 1.97 -6.30 15.36
C TRP A 140 2.12 -6.23 16.89
N ASP A 141 2.99 -7.06 17.44
CA ASP A 141 3.13 -7.22 18.88
C ASP A 141 3.95 -6.06 19.46
N LYS A 142 3.29 -5.04 19.99
CA LYS A 142 3.95 -3.87 20.60
C LYS A 142 4.92 -4.22 21.74
N ASP A 143 4.72 -5.37 22.38
CA ASP A 143 5.45 -5.78 23.58
C ASP A 143 6.62 -6.71 23.20
N ASN A 144 6.54 -7.39 22.06
CA ASN A 144 7.63 -8.19 21.49
C ASN A 144 8.47 -7.41 20.46
N LYS A 145 9.18 -6.39 20.95
CA LYS A 145 10.06 -5.55 20.14
C LYS A 145 11.16 -6.34 19.41
N THR A 146 11.66 -7.42 20.01
CA THR A 146 12.71 -8.26 19.42
C THR A 146 12.21 -8.91 18.13
N SER A 147 11.09 -9.64 18.16
CA SER A 147 10.53 -10.28 16.97
C SER A 147 10.17 -9.28 15.86
N ASN A 148 9.71 -8.10 16.23
CA ASN A 148 9.40 -7.02 15.28
C ASN A 148 10.65 -6.49 14.56
N ILE A 149 11.74 -6.27 15.30
CA ILE A 149 13.02 -5.84 14.73
C ILE A 149 13.61 -6.96 13.88
N GLU A 150 13.61 -8.20 14.36
CA GLU A 150 14.06 -9.37 13.60
C GLU A 150 13.31 -9.51 12.27
N PHE A 151 11.99 -9.31 12.26
CA PHE A 151 11.21 -9.29 11.04
C PHE A 151 11.66 -8.17 10.09
N ILE A 152 11.82 -6.93 10.57
CA ILE A 152 12.24 -5.80 9.73
C ILE A 152 13.63 -6.05 9.14
N GLU A 153 14.59 -6.45 9.98
CA GLU A 153 15.99 -6.67 9.58
C GLU A 153 16.12 -7.83 8.59
N ALA A 154 15.41 -8.94 8.83
CA ALA A 154 15.44 -10.10 7.92
C ALA A 154 14.84 -9.80 6.53
N ASN A 155 14.01 -8.75 6.41
CA ASN A 155 13.25 -8.45 5.20
C ASN A 155 13.58 -7.07 4.60
N THR A 156 14.69 -6.44 5.03
CA THR A 156 15.10 -5.09 4.59
C THR A 156 15.49 -5.04 3.09
N TYR A 157 15.80 -6.18 2.48
CA TYR A 157 16.29 -6.27 1.09
C TYR A 157 15.28 -6.91 0.12
N ILE A 158 14.02 -7.02 0.52
CA ILE A 158 12.93 -7.50 -0.35
C ILE A 158 12.40 -6.38 -1.24
#